data_AF-A0A0R0F6H8-F1
#
_entry.id   AF-A0A0R0F6H8-F1
#
_cell.length_a   1.000
_cell.length_b   1.000
_cell.length_c   1.000
_cell.angle_alpha   90.00
_cell.angle_beta   90.00
_cell.angle_gamma   90.00
#
_symmetry.space_group_name_H-M   'P 1'
#
loop_
_entity.id
_entity.type
_entity.pdbx_description
1 polymer ?
#
loop_
_entity_poly.entity_id
_entity_poly.type
_entity_poly.pdbx_seq_one_letter_code
_entity_poly.pdbx_strand_id
1 'polypeptide(L)'
;MLAIGGHGTSIRTSSTCTALLRELAVFLCLCTTVEDEQDLSLGRLNEYKKEKVLQCVNEVHSLCSVLGLDFGQTVGYVHRSLHGTQVEQSTNISNSTLEGLEQAILKLKIERKTGISEAKLFELWNLMDSSKEERNCFMKITSIVETSESEITERGVLSTEMIEKGSAEVDRLAKLKASRMKELVFKKRSELEEICRLTHIEPDPSTVAEKASALIDSGLVDPSELLAKIEEQIIKAKDEVLSRKEVTDRIDKWVAACEEENWLDKYNQDNNRYSAGQCAHINLKRAEHARITIGKIPAIVDNVINKTLAWEDEKKTYFLYNRASFEVYAGVNAMQQKEEDKRDDK
;
A
#
# COMPACT_ATOMS: atom_id res chain seq x y z
N MET A 1 83.31 -45.03 -36.93
CA MET A 1 84.21 -45.81 -37.81
C MET A 1 83.81 -45.49 -39.24
N LEU A 2 84.56 -44.93 -40.18
CA LEU A 2 85.86 -44.25 -40.36
C LEU A 2 85.62 -43.52 -41.72
N ALA A 3 85.66 -42.18 -41.85
CA ALA A 3 86.85 -41.37 -42.19
C ALA A 3 87.41 -41.74 -43.59
N ILE A 4 87.79 -40.89 -44.58
CA ILE A 4 88.02 -39.45 -44.82
C ILE A 4 88.11 -39.32 -46.36
N GLY A 5 87.86 -38.15 -46.96
CA GLY A 5 88.42 -37.89 -48.30
C GLY A 5 87.98 -36.58 -48.96
N GLY A 6 88.50 -35.45 -48.48
CA GLY A 6 88.23 -34.14 -49.07
C GLY A 6 88.91 -33.92 -50.42
N HIS A 7 88.18 -33.29 -51.35
CA HIS A 7 88.74 -32.41 -52.37
C HIS A 7 88.15 -31.02 -52.16
N GLY A 8 88.96 -30.17 -51.54
CA GLY A 8 88.67 -28.75 -51.38
C GLY A 8 88.91 -28.04 -52.71
N THR A 9 87.84 -27.80 -53.46
CA THR A 9 87.77 -26.70 -54.41
C THR A 9 87.51 -25.41 -53.62
N SER A 10 88.58 -24.69 -53.32
CA SER A 10 88.50 -23.32 -52.80
C SER A 10 87.97 -22.41 -53.91
N ILE A 11 86.64 -22.33 -54.02
CA ILE A 11 85.99 -21.29 -54.82
C ILE A 11 86.15 -20.00 -54.02
N ARG A 12 87.02 -19.12 -54.53
CA ARG A 12 87.19 -17.74 -54.05
C ARG A 12 85.88 -17.00 -54.32
N THR A 13 84.94 -17.09 -53.40
CA THR A 13 83.70 -16.33 -53.47
C THR A 13 84.03 -14.85 -53.30
N SER A 14 83.53 -14.03 -54.24
CA SER A 14 83.65 -12.56 -54.17
C SER A 14 83.14 -12.07 -52.81
N SER A 15 83.84 -11.13 -52.16
CA SER A 15 83.44 -10.59 -50.84
C SER A 15 82.02 -10.01 -50.83
N THR A 16 81.50 -9.62 -51.99
CA THR A 16 80.13 -9.16 -52.17
C THR A 16 79.10 -10.28 -51.98
N CYS A 17 79.44 -11.53 -52.35
CA CYS A 17 78.53 -12.67 -52.28
C CYS A 17 78.39 -13.18 -50.84
N THR A 18 79.46 -13.15 -50.04
CA THR A 18 79.40 -13.49 -48.61
C THR A 18 78.71 -12.42 -47.77
N ALA A 19 78.79 -11.14 -48.16
CA ALA A 19 78.03 -10.06 -47.54
C ALA A 19 76.51 -10.21 -47.78
N LEU A 20 76.11 -10.45 -49.03
CA LEU A 20 74.70 -10.66 -49.39
C LEU A 20 74.11 -11.92 -48.72
N LEU A 21 74.88 -13.01 -48.61
CA LEU A 21 74.41 -14.20 -47.89
C LEU A 21 74.23 -13.95 -46.39
N ARG A 22 75.06 -13.11 -45.76
CA ARG A 22 74.87 -12.73 -44.36
C ARG A 22 73.66 -11.83 -44.16
N GLU A 23 73.46 -10.84 -45.04
CA GLU A 23 72.26 -9.98 -44.98
C GLU A 23 70.97 -10.76 -45.21
N LEU A 24 70.95 -11.68 -46.18
CA LEU A 24 69.81 -12.57 -46.40
C LEU A 24 69.56 -13.49 -45.20
N ALA A 25 70.60 -14.01 -44.54
CA ALA A 25 70.44 -14.83 -43.34
C ALA A 25 69.87 -14.02 -42.15
N VAL A 26 70.31 -12.77 -41.98
CA VAL A 26 69.77 -11.87 -40.95
C VAL A 26 68.32 -11.50 -41.26
N PHE A 27 68.00 -11.21 -42.52
CA PHE A 27 66.63 -10.89 -42.93
C PHE A 27 65.70 -12.11 -42.78
N LEU A 28 66.13 -13.31 -43.18
CA LEU A 28 65.35 -14.53 -43.00
C LEU A 28 65.12 -14.83 -41.52
N CYS A 29 66.13 -14.61 -40.66
CA CYS A 29 66.01 -14.77 -39.21
C CYS A 29 65.06 -13.75 -38.60
N LEU A 30 65.09 -12.48 -39.04
CA LEU A 30 64.15 -11.46 -38.59
C LEU A 30 62.72 -11.78 -39.02
N CYS A 31 62.52 -12.21 -40.28
CA CYS A 31 61.20 -12.62 -40.79
C CYS A 31 60.64 -13.79 -39.98
N THR A 32 61.43 -14.83 -39.68
CA THR A 32 60.96 -15.95 -38.85
C THR A 32 60.60 -15.52 -37.44
N THR A 33 61.36 -14.60 -36.82
CA THR A 33 61.04 -14.12 -35.46
C THR A 33 59.76 -13.28 -35.40
N VAL A 34 59.44 -12.53 -36.47
CA VAL A 34 58.23 -11.71 -36.53
C VAL A 34 56.99 -12.59 -36.79
N GLU A 35 57.11 -13.61 -37.64
CA GLU A 35 56.04 -14.58 -37.87
C GLU A 35 55.77 -15.41 -36.60
N ASP A 36 56.83 -15.88 -35.91
CA ASP A 36 56.70 -16.65 -34.67
C ASP A 36 56.09 -15.83 -33.52
N GLU A 37 56.45 -14.55 -33.34
CA GLU A 37 55.83 -13.69 -32.31
C GLU A 37 54.36 -13.37 -32.61
N GLN A 38 54.00 -13.19 -33.88
CA GLN A 38 52.60 -12.96 -34.28
C GLN A 38 51.74 -14.20 -34.05
N ASP A 39 52.24 -15.41 -34.38
CA ASP A 39 51.50 -16.65 -34.13
C ASP A 39 51.34 -16.94 -32.64
N LEU A 40 52.35 -16.66 -31.81
CA LEU A 40 52.26 -16.85 -30.36
C LEU A 40 51.24 -15.88 -29.72
N SER A 41 51.16 -14.65 -30.21
CA SER A 41 50.21 -13.64 -29.72
C SER A 41 48.78 -13.88 -30.22
N LEU A 42 48.61 -14.40 -31.44
CA LEU A 42 47.31 -14.82 -31.97
C LEU A 42 46.77 -16.06 -31.22
N GLY A 43 47.64 -17.01 -30.88
CA GLY A 43 47.32 -18.17 -30.05
C GLY A 43 46.80 -17.78 -28.67
N ARG A 44 47.53 -16.91 -27.96
CA ARG A 44 47.12 -16.39 -26.64
C ARG A 44 45.79 -15.63 -26.70
N LEU A 45 45.58 -14.84 -27.74
CA LEU A 45 44.32 -14.10 -27.93
C LEU A 45 43.14 -15.04 -28.16
N ASN A 46 43.31 -16.09 -28.97
CA ASN A 46 42.27 -17.09 -29.21
C ASN A 46 41.96 -17.92 -27.97
N GLU A 47 42.96 -18.23 -27.16
CA GLU A 47 42.79 -18.93 -25.89
C GLU A 47 42.03 -18.08 -24.87
N TYR A 48 42.42 -16.80 -24.71
CA TYR A 48 41.67 -15.82 -23.90
C TYR A 48 40.22 -15.65 -24.37
N LYS A 49 39.98 -15.58 -25.68
CA LYS A 49 38.62 -15.48 -26.24
C LYS A 49 37.79 -16.73 -25.94
N LYS A 50 38.37 -17.94 -26.05
CA LYS A 50 37.71 -19.20 -25.68
C LYS A 50 37.31 -19.20 -24.22
N GLU A 51 38.23 -18.82 -23.34
CA GLU A 51 37.99 -18.81 -21.90
C GLU A 51 36.90 -17.79 -21.52
N LYS A 52 36.94 -16.60 -22.12
CA LYS A 52 35.91 -15.58 -21.90
C LYS A 52 34.53 -16.02 -22.41
N VAL A 53 34.45 -16.65 -23.57
CA VAL A 53 33.18 -17.23 -24.08
C VAL A 53 32.65 -18.30 -23.14
N LEU A 54 33.52 -19.20 -22.64
CA LEU A 54 33.11 -20.23 -21.69
C LEU A 54 32.54 -19.61 -20.40
N GLN A 55 33.17 -18.53 -19.92
CA GLN A 55 32.71 -17.79 -18.75
C GLN A 55 31.33 -17.16 -18.99
N CYS A 56 31.13 -16.49 -20.12
CA CYS A 56 29.83 -15.92 -20.50
C CYS A 56 28.75 -16.99 -20.65
N VAL A 57 29.07 -18.13 -21.28
CA VAL A 57 28.12 -19.25 -21.45
C VAL A 57 27.70 -19.82 -20.10
N ASN A 58 28.64 -19.99 -19.16
CA ASN A 58 28.35 -20.44 -17.81
C ASN A 58 27.48 -19.44 -17.04
N GLU A 59 27.72 -18.13 -17.19
CA GLU A 59 26.89 -17.08 -16.60
C GLU A 59 25.47 -17.09 -17.17
N VAL A 60 25.30 -17.24 -18.48
CA VAL A 60 23.97 -17.42 -19.10
C VAL A 60 23.30 -18.68 -18.59
N HIS A 61 23.99 -19.81 -18.47
CA HIS A 61 23.41 -21.05 -17.94
C HIS A 61 22.95 -20.91 -16.49
N SER A 62 23.74 -20.22 -15.66
CA SER A 62 23.39 -19.84 -14.29
C SER A 62 22.11 -19.00 -14.28
N LEU A 63 22.07 -17.90 -15.04
CA LEU A 63 20.92 -16.99 -15.11
C LEU A 63 19.66 -17.69 -15.64
N CYS A 64 19.77 -18.50 -16.70
CA CYS A 64 18.67 -19.32 -17.20
C CYS A 64 18.17 -20.31 -16.15
N SER A 65 19.07 -20.94 -15.38
CA SER A 65 18.67 -21.86 -14.31
C SER A 65 17.91 -21.15 -13.19
N VAL A 66 18.34 -19.95 -12.80
CA VAL A 66 17.66 -19.14 -11.76
C VAL A 66 16.29 -18.63 -12.23
N LEU A 67 16.22 -18.14 -13.48
CA LEU A 67 14.99 -17.62 -14.10
C LEU A 67 14.04 -18.72 -14.62
N GLY A 68 14.46 -19.99 -14.60
CA GLY A 68 13.67 -21.10 -15.13
C GLY A 68 13.49 -21.07 -16.66
N LEU A 69 14.39 -20.42 -17.39
CA LEU A 69 14.34 -20.28 -18.85
C LEU A 69 15.06 -21.44 -19.55
N ASP A 70 14.60 -21.77 -20.75
CA ASP A 70 15.30 -22.73 -21.60
C ASP A 70 16.61 -22.13 -22.12
N PHE A 71 17.72 -22.72 -21.70
CA PHE A 71 19.06 -22.30 -22.09
C PHE A 71 19.28 -22.46 -23.61
N GLY A 72 18.76 -23.54 -24.19
CA GLY A 72 18.89 -23.84 -25.62
C GLY A 72 18.27 -22.77 -26.51
N GLN A 73 17.07 -22.30 -26.16
CA GLN A 73 16.41 -21.18 -26.82
C GLN A 73 17.18 -19.87 -26.61
N THR A 74 17.62 -19.59 -25.39
CA THR A 74 18.28 -18.32 -25.05
C THR A 74 19.62 -18.16 -25.78
N VAL A 75 20.40 -19.23 -25.89
CA VAL A 75 21.68 -19.25 -26.61
C VAL A 75 21.49 -19.41 -28.13
N GLY A 76 20.42 -20.09 -28.56
CA GLY A 76 20.06 -20.26 -29.97
C GLY A 76 19.79 -18.95 -30.70
N TYR A 77 19.34 -17.90 -29.99
CA TYR A 77 19.22 -16.54 -30.52
C TYR A 77 20.57 -15.84 -30.75
N VAL A 78 21.63 -16.23 -30.04
CA VAL A 78 22.95 -15.58 -30.15
C VAL A 78 23.75 -16.13 -31.33
N HIS A 79 23.86 -17.46 -31.45
CA HIS A 79 24.43 -18.08 -32.65
C HIS A 79 24.19 -19.59 -32.72
N ARG A 80 23.84 -20.09 -33.92
CA ARG A 80 23.50 -21.52 -34.19
C ARG A 80 24.62 -22.51 -33.86
N SER A 81 25.87 -22.04 -33.74
CA SER A 81 27.06 -22.85 -33.45
C SER A 81 27.24 -23.22 -31.97
N LEU A 82 26.49 -22.61 -31.05
CA LEU A 82 26.60 -22.90 -29.61
C LEU A 82 25.72 -24.08 -29.16
N HIS A 83 24.85 -24.58 -30.03
CA HIS A 83 23.91 -25.67 -29.72
C HIS A 83 24.56 -27.08 -29.84
N GLY A 84 25.77 -27.19 -30.38
CA GLY A 84 26.42 -28.46 -30.66
C GLY A 84 27.54 -28.79 -29.69
N THR A 85 27.33 -29.78 -28.82
CA THR A 85 28.36 -30.44 -27.99
C THR A 85 29.32 -31.32 -28.83
N GLN A 86 29.61 -30.94 -30.09
CA GLN A 86 30.59 -31.63 -30.92
C GLN A 86 31.92 -30.88 -30.85
N VAL A 87 32.85 -31.53 -30.16
CA VAL A 87 34.20 -31.08 -29.81
C VAL A 87 35.13 -30.83 -31.01
N GLU A 88 34.70 -31.03 -32.26
CA GLU A 88 35.65 -31.18 -33.39
C GLU A 88 35.55 -30.18 -34.56
N GLN A 89 34.71 -29.14 -34.49
CA GLN A 89 34.73 -28.11 -35.54
C GLN A 89 35.21 -26.78 -34.96
N SER A 90 36.40 -26.37 -35.42
CA SER A 90 37.10 -25.14 -35.09
C SER A 90 36.14 -23.95 -34.95
N THR A 91 35.88 -23.59 -33.69
CA THR A 91 35.01 -22.49 -33.31
C THR A 91 35.68 -21.20 -33.73
N ASN A 92 35.27 -20.62 -34.86
CA ASN A 92 35.67 -19.28 -35.24
C ASN A 92 34.88 -18.31 -34.34
N ILE A 93 35.44 -18.02 -33.16
CA ILE A 93 34.84 -17.15 -32.14
C ILE A 93 34.91 -15.71 -32.67
N SER A 94 33.88 -15.32 -33.41
CA SER A 94 33.68 -13.94 -33.81
C SER A 94 33.43 -13.07 -32.58
N ASN A 95 33.99 -11.85 -32.57
CA ASN A 95 33.67 -10.85 -31.53
C ASN A 95 32.16 -10.59 -31.44
N SER A 96 31.42 -10.75 -32.54
CA SER A 96 29.95 -10.64 -32.55
C SER A 96 29.25 -11.69 -31.69
N THR A 97 29.82 -12.89 -31.56
CA THR A 97 29.26 -13.97 -30.72
C THR A 97 29.44 -13.67 -29.24
N LEU A 98 30.58 -13.07 -28.87
CA LEU A 98 30.84 -12.62 -27.51
C LEU A 98 29.93 -11.44 -27.14
N GLU A 99 29.81 -10.46 -28.03
CA GLU A 99 28.95 -9.28 -27.82
C GLU A 99 27.47 -9.67 -27.70
N GLY A 100 27.00 -10.66 -28.48
CA GLY A 100 25.66 -11.21 -28.36
C GLY A 100 25.42 -11.95 -27.04
N LEU A 101 26.43 -12.65 -26.49
CA LEU A 101 26.38 -13.27 -25.16
C LEU A 101 26.33 -12.21 -24.05
N GLU A 102 27.18 -11.18 -24.12
CA GLU A 102 27.19 -10.08 -23.16
C GLU A 102 25.84 -9.32 -23.16
N GLN A 103 25.25 -9.09 -24.33
CA GLN A 103 23.90 -8.54 -24.48
C GLN A 103 22.82 -9.42 -23.83
N ALA A 104 22.88 -10.75 -24.05
CA ALA A 104 21.93 -11.68 -23.44
C ALA A 104 22.04 -11.68 -21.90
N ILE A 105 23.27 -11.67 -21.36
CA ILE A 105 23.51 -11.54 -19.92
C ILE A 105 22.90 -10.24 -19.39
N LEU A 106 23.11 -9.11 -20.08
CA LEU A 106 22.59 -7.81 -19.67
C LEU A 106 21.06 -7.80 -19.66
N LYS A 107 20.42 -8.37 -20.69
CA LYS A 107 18.96 -8.53 -20.75
C LYS A 107 18.44 -9.37 -19.58
N LEU A 108 19.04 -10.53 -19.34
CA LEU A 108 18.64 -11.43 -18.25
C LEU A 108 18.83 -10.77 -16.87
N LYS A 109 19.89 -9.96 -16.69
CA LYS A 109 20.11 -9.19 -15.45
C LYS A 109 19.04 -8.13 -15.23
N ILE A 110 18.59 -7.45 -16.29
CA ILE A 110 17.49 -6.47 -16.21
C ILE A 110 16.18 -7.17 -15.85
N GLU A 111 15.86 -8.28 -16.54
CA GLU A 111 14.64 -9.06 -16.34
C GLU A 111 14.57 -9.62 -14.92
N ARG A 112 15.72 -10.06 -14.39
CA ARG A 112 15.90 -10.45 -12.99
C ARG A 112 15.54 -9.32 -12.02
N LYS A 113 15.94 -8.08 -12.31
CA LYS A 113 15.73 -6.91 -11.45
C LYS A 113 14.28 -6.41 -11.47
N THR A 114 13.54 -6.66 -12.54
CA THR A 114 12.13 -6.26 -12.67
C THR A 114 11.13 -7.24 -12.06
N GLY A 115 11.59 -8.44 -11.66
CA GLY A 115 10.72 -9.54 -11.28
C GLY A 115 9.79 -9.22 -10.12
N ILE A 116 10.20 -8.45 -9.12
CA ILE A 116 9.38 -8.16 -7.94
C ILE A 116 9.74 -6.77 -7.43
N SER A 117 8.76 -5.87 -7.36
CA SER A 117 8.91 -4.62 -6.62
C SER A 117 8.87 -4.92 -5.12
N GLU A 118 9.97 -5.45 -4.60
CA GLU A 118 10.20 -5.96 -3.24
C GLU A 118 9.66 -5.02 -2.15
N ALA A 119 9.92 -3.72 -2.31
CA ALA A 119 9.46 -2.70 -1.37
C ALA A 119 7.93 -2.74 -1.17
N LYS A 120 7.17 -2.93 -2.25
CA LYS A 120 5.71 -2.88 -2.19
C LYS A 120 5.10 -4.06 -1.44
N LEU A 121 5.67 -5.27 -1.59
CA LEU A 121 5.11 -6.46 -0.95
C LEU A 121 5.33 -6.44 0.57
N PHE A 122 6.54 -6.10 1.00
CA PHE A 122 6.85 -5.95 2.42
C PHE A 122 6.10 -4.81 3.08
N GLU A 123 6.01 -3.65 2.41
CA GLU A 123 5.20 -2.52 2.88
C GLU A 123 3.73 -2.92 3.05
N LEU A 124 3.15 -3.66 2.09
CA LEU A 124 1.77 -4.14 2.18
C LEU A 124 1.57 -5.14 3.32
N TRP A 125 2.48 -6.11 3.53
CA TRP A 125 2.35 -7.04 4.65
C TRP A 125 2.44 -6.35 6.00
N ASN A 126 3.33 -5.38 6.15
CA ASN A 126 3.46 -4.61 7.39
C ASN A 126 2.24 -3.74 7.64
N LEU A 127 1.70 -3.12 6.59
CA LEU A 127 0.47 -2.32 6.72
C LEU A 127 -0.77 -3.17 7.00
N MET A 128 -0.80 -4.42 6.52
CA MET A 128 -1.93 -5.33 6.66
C MET A 128 -1.83 -6.26 7.87
N ASP A 129 -0.80 -6.12 8.71
CA ASP A 129 -0.52 -7.02 9.84
C ASP A 129 -0.63 -8.50 9.45
N SER A 130 -0.19 -8.85 8.23
CA SER A 130 -0.29 -10.23 7.72
C SER A 130 0.51 -11.18 8.61
N SER A 131 -0.08 -12.35 8.92
CA SER A 131 0.50 -13.28 9.87
C SER A 131 1.81 -13.88 9.35
N LYS A 132 2.62 -14.43 10.25
CA LYS A 132 3.88 -15.06 9.85
C LYS A 132 3.64 -16.26 8.94
N GLU A 133 2.53 -16.97 9.12
CA GLU A 133 2.12 -18.11 8.29
C GLU A 133 1.78 -17.65 6.86
N GLU A 134 1.04 -16.55 6.69
CA GLU A 134 0.73 -15.99 5.36
C GLU A 134 2.01 -15.51 4.65
N ARG A 135 2.91 -14.83 5.37
CA ARG A 135 4.21 -14.41 4.83
C ARG A 135 5.09 -15.61 4.49
N ASN A 136 4.99 -16.70 5.26
CA ASN A 136 5.80 -17.90 5.07
C ASN A 136 5.51 -18.60 3.73
N CYS A 137 4.28 -18.52 3.22
CA CYS A 137 3.93 -19.03 1.89
C CYS A 137 4.77 -18.39 0.77
N PHE A 138 5.28 -17.19 1.03
CA PHE A 138 6.14 -16.43 0.12
C PHE A 138 7.60 -16.39 0.59
N MET A 139 8.00 -17.14 1.63
CA MET A 139 9.40 -17.18 2.10
C MET A 139 10.40 -17.45 0.98
N LYS A 140 10.04 -18.31 0.01
CA LYS A 140 10.89 -18.59 -1.16
C LYS A 140 11.06 -17.38 -2.06
N ILE A 141 10.06 -16.50 -2.14
CA ILE A 141 10.18 -15.22 -2.82
C ILE A 141 11.04 -14.28 -1.98
N THR A 142 10.72 -14.16 -0.70
CA THR A 142 11.35 -13.26 0.26
C THR A 142 12.85 -13.54 0.47
N SER A 143 13.27 -14.81 0.45
CA SER A 143 14.68 -15.18 0.62
C SER A 143 15.54 -14.76 -0.56
N ILE A 144 14.98 -14.68 -1.76
CA ILE A 144 15.67 -14.22 -2.99
C ILE A 144 15.99 -12.74 -2.87
N VAL A 145 15.03 -12.00 -2.34
CA VAL A 145 15.07 -10.56 -2.16
C VAL A 145 16.18 -10.14 -1.19
N GLU A 146 16.37 -10.92 -0.12
CA GLU A 146 17.40 -10.64 0.89
C GLU A 146 18.80 -11.14 0.49
N THR A 147 18.91 -11.99 -0.54
CA THR A 147 20.17 -12.62 -0.94
C THR A 147 20.87 -11.83 -2.04
N SER A 148 22.16 -11.52 -1.86
CA SER A 148 22.95 -10.76 -2.85
C SER A 148 22.94 -11.43 -4.23
N GLU A 149 23.06 -10.63 -5.31
CA GLU A 149 23.00 -11.05 -6.72
C GLU A 149 23.84 -12.29 -7.09
N SER A 150 24.84 -12.63 -6.28
CA SER A 150 25.83 -13.69 -6.45
C SER A 150 25.54 -15.01 -5.72
N GLU A 151 24.58 -15.08 -4.80
CA GLU A 151 24.40 -16.29 -3.94
C GLU A 151 23.23 -17.20 -4.32
N ILE A 152 22.39 -16.80 -5.27
CA ILE A 152 21.17 -17.55 -5.61
C ILE A 152 21.52 -18.67 -6.61
N THR A 153 21.81 -19.86 -6.08
CA THR A 153 22.09 -21.08 -6.87
C THR A 153 20.88 -22.02 -7.02
N GLU A 154 19.76 -21.76 -6.35
CA GLU A 154 18.56 -22.60 -6.49
C GLU A 154 17.83 -22.34 -7.84
N ARG A 155 17.53 -23.44 -8.53
CA ARG A 155 16.89 -23.45 -9.86
C ARG A 155 15.40 -23.10 -9.77
N GLY A 156 14.91 -22.26 -10.69
CA GLY A 156 13.48 -21.92 -10.86
C GLY A 156 12.92 -20.95 -9.83
N VAL A 157 13.80 -20.35 -9.04
CA VAL A 157 13.51 -19.45 -7.93
C VAL A 157 12.91 -18.12 -8.40
N LEU A 158 13.33 -17.62 -9.57
CA LEU A 158 12.73 -16.49 -10.28
C LEU A 158 11.98 -16.93 -11.54
N SER A 159 11.41 -18.14 -11.53
CA SER A 159 10.55 -18.59 -12.62
C SER A 159 9.37 -17.65 -12.81
N THR A 160 8.87 -17.58 -14.04
CA THR A 160 7.67 -16.81 -14.40
C THR A 160 6.49 -17.14 -13.48
N GLU A 161 6.35 -18.40 -13.05
CA GLU A 161 5.31 -18.83 -12.10
C GLU A 161 5.45 -18.15 -10.73
N MET A 162 6.67 -17.98 -10.22
CA MET A 162 6.91 -17.37 -8.93
C MET A 162 6.65 -15.86 -8.95
N ILE A 163 7.04 -15.20 -10.05
CA ILE A 163 6.73 -13.78 -10.29
C ILE A 163 5.21 -13.57 -10.39
N GLU A 164 4.51 -14.45 -11.11
CA GLU A 164 3.06 -14.41 -11.21
C GLU A 164 2.38 -14.58 -9.85
N LYS A 165 2.84 -15.53 -9.02
CA LYS A 165 2.37 -15.70 -7.63
C LYS A 165 2.62 -14.45 -6.77
N GLY A 166 3.80 -13.86 -6.86
CA GLY A 166 4.13 -12.63 -6.14
C GLY A 166 3.24 -11.45 -6.57
N SER A 167 3.04 -11.28 -7.88
CA SER A 167 2.16 -10.24 -8.42
C SER A 167 0.70 -10.45 -7.99
N ALA A 168 0.20 -11.69 -8.06
CA ALA A 168 -1.15 -12.02 -7.62
C ALA A 168 -1.35 -11.73 -6.12
N GLU A 169 -0.34 -11.96 -5.29
CA GLU A 169 -0.38 -11.63 -3.86
C GLU A 169 -0.40 -10.12 -3.62
N VAL A 170 0.39 -9.33 -4.36
CA VAL A 170 0.33 -7.86 -4.30
C VAL A 170 -1.07 -7.37 -4.64
N ASP A 171 -1.69 -7.91 -5.69
CA ASP A 171 -3.07 -7.56 -6.08
C ASP A 171 -4.09 -7.96 -5.01
N ARG A 172 -3.93 -9.15 -4.41
CA ARG A 172 -4.78 -9.63 -3.31
C ARG A 172 -4.67 -8.71 -2.09
N LEU A 173 -3.45 -8.34 -1.69
CA LEU A 173 -3.20 -7.43 -0.57
C LEU A 173 -3.72 -6.03 -0.84
N ALA A 174 -3.57 -5.52 -2.07
CA ALA A 174 -4.12 -4.23 -2.46
C ALA A 174 -5.66 -4.21 -2.34
N LYS A 175 -6.34 -5.28 -2.78
CA LYS A 175 -7.79 -5.43 -2.61
C LYS A 175 -8.19 -5.53 -1.14
N LEU A 176 -7.45 -6.28 -0.34
CA LEU A 176 -7.70 -6.42 1.10
C LEU A 176 -7.47 -5.10 1.84
N LYS A 177 -6.44 -4.33 1.46
CA LYS A 177 -6.20 -2.98 1.97
C LYS A 177 -7.37 -2.06 1.68
N ALA A 178 -7.85 -2.06 0.43
CA ALA A 178 -9.00 -1.25 0.03
C ALA A 178 -10.26 -1.64 0.82
N SER A 179 -10.53 -2.94 1.00
CA SER A 179 -11.68 -3.40 1.78
C SER A 179 -11.60 -3.02 3.26
N ARG A 180 -10.42 -3.17 3.89
CA ARG A 180 -10.21 -2.73 5.29
C ARG A 180 -10.33 -1.22 5.44
N MET A 181 -9.79 -0.45 4.51
CA MET A 181 -9.88 1.01 4.57
C MET A 181 -11.33 1.48 4.45
N LYS A 182 -12.12 0.83 3.60
CA LYS A 182 -13.57 1.07 3.50
C LYS A 182 -14.30 0.73 4.80
N GLU A 183 -13.95 -0.38 5.44
CA GLU A 183 -14.49 -0.75 6.76
C GLU A 183 -14.15 0.28 7.84
N LEU A 184 -12.90 0.76 7.88
CA LEU A 184 -12.47 1.79 8.83
C LEU A 184 -13.22 3.11 8.65
N VAL A 185 -13.42 3.54 7.40
CA VAL A 185 -14.23 4.72 7.06
C VAL A 185 -15.64 4.57 7.61
N PHE A 186 -16.30 3.42 7.41
CA PHE A 186 -17.64 3.19 7.95
C PHE A 186 -17.66 3.16 9.47
N LYS A 187 -16.71 2.48 10.11
CA LYS A 187 -16.62 2.41 11.57
C LYS A 187 -16.45 3.80 12.19
N LYS A 188 -15.55 4.62 11.63
CA LYS A 188 -15.37 6.01 12.07
C LYS A 188 -16.59 6.87 11.77
N ARG A 189 -17.25 6.66 10.64
CA ARG A 189 -18.49 7.35 10.32
C ARG A 189 -19.61 7.03 11.32
N SER A 190 -19.75 5.78 11.75
CA SER A 190 -20.70 5.40 12.80
C SER A 190 -20.34 6.00 14.16
N GLU A 191 -19.05 6.09 14.51
CA GLU A 191 -18.59 6.82 15.72
C GLU A 191 -19.05 8.29 15.68
N LEU A 192 -18.87 8.96 14.53
CA LEU A 192 -19.33 10.34 14.34
C LEU A 192 -20.86 10.47 14.48
N GLU A 193 -21.63 9.59 13.86
CA GLU A 193 -23.10 9.60 13.93
C GLU A 193 -23.61 9.41 15.35
N GLU A 194 -22.97 8.55 16.14
CA GLU A 194 -23.28 8.36 17.56
C GLU A 194 -23.09 9.65 18.36
N ILE A 195 -21.95 10.32 18.19
CA ILE A 195 -21.62 11.56 18.88
C ILE A 195 -22.59 12.68 18.46
N CYS A 196 -22.86 12.80 17.17
CA CYS A 196 -23.81 13.76 16.62
C CYS A 196 -25.24 13.52 17.15
N ARG A 197 -25.67 12.26 17.28
CA ARG A 197 -26.97 11.92 17.85
C ARG A 197 -27.09 12.36 19.31
N LEU A 198 -26.04 12.13 20.12
CA LEU A 198 -26.01 12.54 21.53
C LEU A 198 -25.93 14.06 21.72
N THR A 199 -25.45 14.81 20.72
CA THR A 199 -25.34 16.27 20.76
C THR A 199 -26.45 17.00 20.02
N HIS A 200 -27.35 16.27 19.38
CA HIS A 200 -28.42 16.81 18.53
C HIS A 200 -27.89 17.67 17.37
N ILE A 201 -26.71 17.30 16.85
CA ILE A 201 -26.05 17.92 15.70
C ILE A 201 -26.25 17.04 14.47
N GLU A 202 -26.36 17.65 13.30
CA GLU A 202 -26.37 16.91 12.04
C GLU A 202 -24.94 16.69 11.53
N PRO A 203 -24.52 15.44 11.28
CA PRO A 203 -23.22 15.18 10.67
C PRO A 203 -23.18 15.65 9.20
N ASP A 204 -21.99 15.94 8.66
CA ASP A 204 -21.83 16.34 7.26
C ASP A 204 -22.40 15.26 6.30
N PRO A 205 -23.41 15.59 5.48
CA PRO A 205 -24.05 14.64 4.56
C PRO A 205 -23.10 14.17 3.44
N SER A 206 -21.99 14.88 3.19
CA SER A 206 -20.99 14.46 2.22
C SER A 206 -20.26 13.17 2.59
N THR A 207 -20.31 12.78 3.88
CA THR A 207 -19.63 11.58 4.41
C THR A 207 -20.59 10.43 4.74
N VAL A 208 -21.86 10.52 4.34
CA VAL A 208 -22.84 9.46 4.60
C VAL A 208 -22.40 8.14 3.96
N ALA A 209 -22.67 7.01 4.62
CA ALA A 209 -22.11 5.70 4.26
C ALA A 209 -22.31 5.32 2.78
N GLU A 210 -23.50 5.56 2.23
CA GLU A 210 -23.82 5.27 0.83
C GLU A 210 -22.96 6.10 -0.14
N LYS A 211 -22.82 7.39 0.14
CA LYS A 211 -22.02 8.31 -0.68
C LYS A 211 -20.53 8.02 -0.54
N ALA A 212 -20.06 7.79 0.69
CA ALA A 212 -18.70 7.37 0.96
C ALA A 212 -18.35 6.07 0.22
N SER A 213 -19.25 5.06 0.26
CA SER A 213 -19.07 3.82 -0.50
C SER A 213 -18.92 4.09 -1.99
N ALA A 214 -19.84 4.87 -2.57
CA ALA A 214 -19.83 5.14 -4.00
C ALA A 214 -18.56 5.91 -4.43
N LEU A 215 -18.09 6.86 -3.61
CA LEU A 215 -16.86 7.62 -3.88
C LEU A 215 -15.61 6.72 -3.82
N ILE A 216 -15.57 5.79 -2.87
CA ILE A 216 -14.49 4.80 -2.75
C ILE A 216 -14.52 3.83 -3.94
N ASP A 217 -15.69 3.27 -4.26
CA ASP A 217 -15.84 2.26 -5.31
C ASP A 217 -15.61 2.84 -6.72
N SER A 218 -15.91 4.13 -6.93
CA SER A 218 -15.59 4.84 -8.18
C SER A 218 -14.13 5.26 -8.30
N GLY A 219 -13.33 5.11 -7.24
CA GLY A 219 -11.93 5.56 -7.20
C GLY A 219 -11.78 7.08 -7.29
N LEU A 220 -12.85 7.84 -7.05
CA LEU A 220 -12.85 9.29 -7.16
C LEU A 220 -12.19 9.97 -5.95
N VAL A 221 -12.12 9.26 -4.81
CA VAL A 221 -11.57 9.76 -3.55
C VAL A 221 -10.62 8.73 -2.96
N ASP A 222 -9.48 9.18 -2.43
CA ASP A 222 -8.61 8.33 -1.62
C ASP A 222 -9.33 8.04 -0.29
N PRO A 223 -9.57 6.75 0.04
CA PRO A 223 -10.17 6.38 1.31
C PRO A 223 -9.42 6.95 2.54
N SER A 224 -8.11 7.17 2.44
CA SER A 224 -7.29 7.74 3.53
C SER A 224 -7.63 9.20 3.80
N GLU A 225 -7.86 10.00 2.75
CA GLU A 225 -8.28 11.40 2.86
C GLU A 225 -9.70 11.50 3.45
N LEU A 226 -10.60 10.62 3.01
CA LEU A 226 -11.96 10.57 3.56
C LEU A 226 -11.96 10.18 5.05
N LEU A 227 -11.11 9.22 5.43
CA LEU A 227 -10.93 8.85 6.84
C LEU A 227 -10.46 10.04 7.67
N ALA A 228 -9.42 10.76 7.22
CA ALA A 228 -8.91 11.95 7.90
C ALA A 228 -9.98 13.04 8.04
N LYS A 229 -10.80 13.27 7.00
CA LYS A 229 -11.94 14.21 7.05
C LYS A 229 -12.98 13.79 8.11
N ILE A 230 -13.28 12.51 8.23
CA ILE A 230 -14.22 12.00 9.25
C ILE A 230 -13.61 12.16 10.64
N GLU A 231 -12.32 11.87 10.82
CA GLU A 231 -11.63 12.06 12.10
C GLU A 231 -11.61 13.53 12.53
N GLU A 232 -11.38 14.46 11.61
CA GLU A 232 -11.50 15.89 11.89
C GLU A 232 -12.92 16.28 12.34
N GLN A 233 -13.95 15.74 11.67
CA GLN A 233 -15.34 15.95 12.08
C GLN A 233 -15.64 15.36 13.46
N ILE A 234 -15.08 14.19 13.80
CA ILE A 234 -15.23 13.60 15.13
C ILE A 234 -14.62 14.52 16.20
N ILE A 235 -13.44 15.09 15.94
CA ILE A 235 -12.79 16.02 16.87
C ILE A 235 -13.68 17.26 17.07
N LYS A 236 -14.18 17.86 15.99
CA LYS A 236 -15.10 19.01 16.05
C LYS A 236 -16.40 18.67 16.79
N ALA A 237 -16.99 17.51 16.51
CA ALA A 237 -18.20 17.05 17.18
C ALA A 237 -17.96 16.85 18.69
N LYS A 238 -16.81 16.30 19.09
CA LYS A 238 -16.42 16.14 20.51
C LYS A 238 -16.22 17.48 21.21
N ASP A 239 -15.62 18.47 20.55
CA ASP A 239 -15.52 19.83 21.10
C ASP A 239 -16.91 20.43 21.30
N GLU A 240 -17.84 20.21 20.34
CA GLU A 240 -19.21 20.69 20.50
C GLU A 240 -20.02 19.99 21.59
N VAL A 241 -19.73 18.72 21.92
CA VAL A 241 -20.31 18.07 23.10
C VAL A 241 -20.03 18.90 24.35
N LEU A 242 -18.78 19.32 24.53
CA LEU A 242 -18.33 20.03 25.74
C LEU A 242 -18.93 21.43 25.78
N SER A 243 -18.88 22.13 24.65
CA SER A 243 -19.39 23.47 24.46
C SER A 243 -20.90 23.56 24.70
N ARG A 244 -21.69 22.60 24.18
CA ARG A 244 -23.15 22.61 24.28
C ARG A 244 -23.68 22.04 25.59
N LYS A 245 -22.82 21.45 26.42
CA LYS A 245 -23.21 20.72 27.63
C LYS A 245 -24.13 21.51 28.54
N GLU A 246 -23.81 22.78 28.82
CA GLU A 246 -24.65 23.57 29.72
C GLU A 246 -26.07 23.79 29.16
N VAL A 247 -26.20 24.03 27.86
CA VAL A 247 -27.50 24.21 27.20
C VAL A 247 -28.27 22.89 27.16
N THR A 248 -27.62 21.80 26.73
CA THR A 248 -28.24 20.47 26.67
C THR A 248 -28.70 20.00 28.06
N ASP A 249 -27.90 20.19 29.11
CA ASP A 249 -28.29 19.85 30.49
C ASP A 249 -29.53 20.63 30.98
N ARG A 250 -29.80 21.82 30.41
CA ARG A 250 -31.02 22.59 30.69
C ARG A 250 -32.20 22.12 29.86
N ILE A 251 -31.97 21.79 28.58
CA ILE A 251 -32.98 21.17 27.72
C ILE A 251 -33.44 19.84 28.32
N ASP A 252 -32.53 18.99 28.80
CA ASP A 252 -32.87 17.71 29.43
C ASP A 252 -33.76 17.88 30.66
N LYS A 253 -33.47 18.89 31.49
CA LYS A 253 -34.33 19.23 32.65
C LYS A 253 -35.71 19.71 32.22
N TRP A 254 -35.79 20.48 31.14
CA TRP A 254 -37.06 20.94 30.59
C TRP A 254 -37.87 19.78 30.01
N VAL A 255 -37.25 18.92 29.21
CA VAL A 255 -37.89 17.72 28.65
C VAL A 255 -38.42 16.82 29.79
N ALA A 256 -37.63 16.57 30.82
CA ALA A 256 -38.07 15.79 31.98
C ALA A 256 -39.25 16.44 32.73
N ALA A 257 -39.31 17.77 32.81
CA ALA A 257 -40.44 18.47 33.41
C ALA A 257 -41.72 18.33 32.57
N CYS A 258 -41.61 18.43 31.24
CA CYS A 258 -42.73 18.16 30.32
C CYS A 258 -43.16 16.69 30.34
N GLU A 259 -42.26 15.75 30.59
CA GLU A 259 -42.64 14.33 30.78
C GLU A 259 -43.46 14.13 32.06
N GLU A 260 -43.10 14.80 33.17
CA GLU A 260 -43.89 14.78 34.40
C GLU A 260 -45.26 15.46 34.23
N GLU A 261 -45.34 16.53 33.43
CA GLU A 261 -46.61 17.16 33.03
C GLU A 261 -47.53 16.18 32.30
N ASN A 262 -47.03 15.57 31.22
CA ASN A 262 -47.76 14.55 30.47
C ASN A 262 -48.17 13.35 31.34
N TRP A 263 -47.34 12.95 32.30
CA TRP A 263 -47.69 11.90 33.24
C TRP A 263 -48.83 12.33 34.18
N LEU A 264 -48.77 13.54 34.72
CA LEU A 264 -49.80 14.07 35.61
C LEU A 264 -51.14 14.21 34.89
N ASP A 265 -51.15 14.65 33.64
CA ASP A 265 -52.35 14.72 32.81
C ASP A 265 -53.02 13.37 32.63
N LYS A 266 -52.24 12.35 32.26
CA LYS A 266 -52.73 10.97 32.15
C LYS A 266 -53.25 10.45 33.49
N TYR A 267 -52.57 10.76 34.59
CA TYR A 267 -53.00 10.40 35.94
C TYR A 267 -54.31 11.11 36.35
N ASN A 268 -54.51 12.37 35.94
CA ASN A 268 -55.73 13.12 36.23
C ASN A 268 -56.93 12.63 35.42
N GLN A 269 -56.71 12.08 34.22
CA GLN A 269 -57.75 11.49 33.38
C GLN A 269 -58.21 10.10 33.83
N ASP A 270 -57.42 9.42 34.68
CA ASP A 270 -57.75 8.07 35.16
C ASP A 270 -58.86 8.11 36.24
N ASN A 271 -60.05 7.65 35.90
CA ASN A 271 -61.19 7.51 36.81
C ASN A 271 -60.92 6.54 37.98
N ASN A 272 -59.96 5.62 37.83
CA ASN A 272 -59.56 4.66 38.86
C ASN A 272 -58.32 5.10 39.65
N ARG A 273 -57.89 6.36 39.53
CA ARG A 273 -56.66 6.85 40.17
C ARG A 273 -56.60 6.71 41.69
N TYR A 274 -57.75 6.61 42.34
CA TYR A 274 -57.87 6.41 43.80
C TYR A 274 -58.15 4.96 44.21
N SER A 275 -58.50 4.08 43.26
CA SER A 275 -58.86 2.68 43.52
C SER A 275 -57.66 1.71 43.39
N ALA A 276 -56.48 2.19 42.98
CA ALA A 276 -55.26 1.38 42.90
C ALA A 276 -54.65 1.11 44.31
N GLY A 277 -54.99 -0.04 44.90
CA GLY A 277 -54.50 -0.50 46.21
C GLY A 277 -52.98 -0.41 46.38
N GLN A 278 -52.54 -0.20 47.63
CA GLN A 278 -51.15 -0.05 48.15
C GLN A 278 -50.24 1.01 47.48
N CYS A 279 -50.38 1.30 46.19
CA CYS A 279 -49.60 2.27 45.44
C CYS A 279 -50.30 3.63 45.26
N ALA A 280 -51.60 3.77 45.59
CA ALA A 280 -52.32 5.05 45.49
C ALA A 280 -51.59 6.20 46.19
N HIS A 281 -51.06 5.98 47.39
CA HIS A 281 -50.33 7.00 48.13
C HIS A 281 -49.00 7.40 47.47
N ILE A 282 -48.31 6.47 46.80
CA ILE A 282 -47.07 6.75 46.05
C ILE A 282 -47.40 7.62 44.83
N ASN A 283 -48.44 7.26 44.08
CA ASN A 283 -48.89 8.03 42.93
C ASN A 283 -49.38 9.42 43.34
N LEU A 284 -50.09 9.54 44.47
CA LEU A 284 -50.51 10.83 45.01
C LEU A 284 -49.30 11.72 45.36
N LYS A 285 -48.27 11.15 45.98
CA LYS A 285 -47.01 11.86 46.25
C LYS A 285 -46.29 12.29 44.98
N ARG A 286 -46.22 11.42 43.96
CA ARG A 286 -45.65 11.78 42.66
C ARG A 286 -46.45 12.89 42.00
N ALA A 287 -47.77 12.83 42.05
CA ALA A 287 -48.64 13.88 41.51
C ALA A 287 -48.38 15.25 42.17
N GLU A 288 -48.18 15.27 43.49
CA GLU A 288 -47.82 16.51 44.18
C GLU A 288 -46.43 17.04 43.77
N HIS A 289 -45.43 16.15 43.67
CA HIS A 289 -44.13 16.52 43.15
C HIS A 289 -44.19 17.01 41.70
N ALA A 290 -45.00 16.36 40.84
CA ALA A 290 -45.20 16.74 39.46
C ALA A 290 -45.78 18.16 39.37
N ARG A 291 -46.80 18.51 40.17
CA ARG A 291 -47.35 19.88 40.23
C ARG A 291 -46.29 20.91 40.59
N ILE A 292 -45.43 20.63 41.56
CA ILE A 292 -44.33 21.52 41.95
C ILE A 292 -43.33 21.69 40.79
N THR A 293 -43.03 20.61 40.06
CA THR A 293 -42.14 20.66 38.89
C THR A 293 -42.76 21.44 37.74
N ILE A 294 -44.04 21.22 37.45
CA ILE A 294 -44.81 21.93 36.41
C ILE A 294 -44.85 23.43 36.70
N GLY A 295 -45.11 23.81 37.97
CA GLY A 295 -45.05 25.22 38.39
C GLY A 295 -43.67 25.89 38.21
N LYS A 296 -42.60 25.11 38.01
CA LYS A 296 -41.25 25.60 37.72
C LYS A 296 -40.91 25.61 36.22
N ILE A 297 -41.73 25.03 35.35
CA ILE A 297 -41.48 24.97 33.90
C ILE A 297 -41.17 26.35 33.32
N PRO A 298 -41.91 27.44 33.62
CA PRO A 298 -41.59 28.76 33.08
C PRO A 298 -40.16 29.22 33.40
N ALA A 299 -39.72 29.04 34.66
CA ALA A 299 -38.37 29.39 35.07
C ALA A 299 -37.29 28.48 34.44
N ILE A 300 -37.62 27.21 34.17
CA ILE A 300 -36.72 26.29 33.46
C ILE A 300 -36.58 26.73 32.00
N VAL A 301 -37.68 27.06 31.33
CA VAL A 301 -37.68 27.57 29.94
C VAL A 301 -36.88 28.86 29.85
N ASP A 302 -37.08 29.82 30.75
CA ASP A 302 -36.29 31.05 30.80
C ASP A 302 -34.79 30.74 30.97
N ASN A 303 -34.44 29.74 31.78
CA ASN A 303 -33.04 29.33 31.94
C ASN A 303 -32.46 28.75 30.65
N VAL A 304 -33.22 27.91 29.94
CA VAL A 304 -32.80 27.36 28.64
C VAL A 304 -32.60 28.49 27.65
N ILE A 305 -33.56 29.40 27.48
CA ILE A 305 -33.46 30.54 26.56
C ILE A 305 -32.21 31.36 26.85
N ASN A 306 -32.02 31.79 28.11
CA ASN A 306 -30.88 32.62 28.48
C ASN A 306 -29.54 31.92 28.25
N LYS A 307 -29.46 30.61 28.51
CA LYS A 307 -28.23 29.84 28.29
C LYS A 307 -27.96 29.57 26.82
N THR A 308 -28.99 29.33 26.02
CA THR A 308 -28.88 29.24 24.56
C THR A 308 -28.38 30.56 24.00
N LEU A 309 -28.99 31.70 24.35
CA LEU A 309 -28.55 33.02 23.87
C LEU A 309 -27.11 33.36 24.28
N ALA A 310 -26.71 33.03 25.51
CA ALA A 310 -25.34 33.23 25.95
C ALA A 310 -24.34 32.38 25.15
N TRP A 311 -24.70 31.12 24.86
CA TRP A 311 -23.89 30.23 24.03
C TRP A 311 -23.79 30.72 22.58
N GLU A 312 -24.89 31.18 22.00
CA GLU A 312 -24.93 31.74 20.64
C GLU A 312 -24.08 33.01 20.53
N ASP A 313 -24.11 33.87 21.56
CA ASP A 313 -23.25 35.05 21.60
C ASP A 313 -21.76 34.69 21.75
N GLU A 314 -21.41 33.65 22.50
CA GLU A 314 -20.02 33.19 22.63
C GLU A 314 -19.52 32.58 21.31
N LYS A 315 -20.29 31.68 20.71
CA LYS A 315 -19.90 30.93 19.51
C LYS A 315 -20.15 31.65 18.19
N LYS A 316 -20.88 32.77 18.22
CA LYS A 316 -21.28 33.56 17.05
C LYS A 316 -22.00 32.71 15.99
N THR A 317 -22.80 31.74 16.43
CA THR A 317 -23.60 30.85 15.59
C THR A 317 -24.92 30.52 16.28
N TYR A 318 -25.94 30.16 15.51
CA TYR A 318 -27.24 29.73 16.04
C TYR A 318 -27.17 28.33 16.64
N PHE A 319 -27.87 28.13 17.76
CA PHE A 319 -28.02 26.84 18.42
C PHE A 319 -29.15 26.05 17.76
N LEU A 320 -28.77 25.06 16.94
CA LEU A 320 -29.71 24.15 16.31
C LEU A 320 -29.80 22.86 17.12
N TYR A 321 -31.02 22.47 17.51
CA TYR A 321 -31.33 21.23 18.22
C TYR A 321 -32.19 20.34 17.32
N ASN A 322 -31.66 19.18 16.88
CA ASN A 322 -32.35 18.27 15.95
C ASN A 322 -32.90 18.97 14.68
N ARG A 323 -32.10 19.85 14.07
CA ARG A 323 -32.44 20.72 12.92
C ARG A 323 -33.44 21.86 13.17
N ALA A 324 -34.00 22.00 14.37
CA ALA A 324 -34.86 23.14 14.68
C ALA A 324 -34.14 24.12 15.62
N SER A 325 -34.38 25.42 15.41
CA SER A 325 -34.02 26.41 16.43
C SER A 325 -34.84 26.13 17.70
N PHE A 326 -34.23 26.30 18.87
CA PHE A 326 -34.94 26.18 20.14
C PHE A 326 -36.16 27.12 20.22
N GLU A 327 -36.13 28.26 19.52
CA GLU A 327 -37.28 29.18 19.43
C GLU A 327 -38.55 28.51 18.88
N VAL A 328 -38.40 27.53 17.97
CA VAL A 328 -39.52 26.76 17.43
C VAL A 328 -40.12 25.86 18.52
N TYR A 329 -39.28 25.26 19.36
CA TYR A 329 -39.71 24.44 20.49
C TYR A 329 -40.38 25.27 21.60
N ALA A 330 -39.82 26.44 21.94
CA ALA A 330 -40.45 27.37 22.88
C ALA A 330 -41.80 27.88 22.37
N GLY A 331 -41.94 28.10 21.06
CA GLY A 331 -43.19 28.53 20.42
C GLY A 331 -44.31 27.48 20.46
N VAL A 332 -43.98 26.19 20.40
CA VAL A 332 -44.97 25.10 20.53
C VAL A 332 -45.52 25.02 21.95
N ASN A 333 -44.66 25.09 22.97
CA ASN A 333 -45.12 25.08 24.36
C ASN A 333 -45.91 26.34 24.74
N ALA A 334 -45.53 27.51 24.20
CA ALA A 334 -46.31 28.74 24.38
C ALA A 334 -47.72 28.66 23.75
N MET A 335 -47.89 27.84 22.71
CA MET A 335 -49.23 27.54 22.16
C MET A 335 -50.03 26.62 23.08
N GLN A 336 -49.39 25.65 23.71
CA GLN A 336 -50.01 24.73 24.66
C GLN A 336 -50.48 25.43 25.94
N GLN A 337 -49.67 26.34 26.50
CA GLN A 337 -50.06 27.17 27.65
C GLN A 337 -51.31 28.01 27.36
N LYS A 338 -51.41 28.58 26.13
CA LYS A 338 -52.59 29.35 25.69
C LYS A 338 -53.85 28.51 25.49
N GLU A 339 -53.73 27.20 25.29
CA GLU A 339 -54.88 26.30 25.25
C GLU A 339 -55.31 25.86 26.66
N GLU A 340 -54.38 25.80 27.61
CA GLU A 340 -54.67 25.52 29.02
C GLU A 340 -55.32 26.70 29.75
N ASP A 341 -54.83 27.92 29.54
CA ASP A 341 -55.46 29.12 30.09
C ASP A 341 -56.92 29.25 29.63
N LYS A 342 -57.26 28.76 28.43
CA LYS A 342 -58.64 28.71 27.91
C LYS A 342 -59.50 27.60 28.52
N ARG A 343 -58.90 26.59 29.14
CA ARG A 343 -59.60 25.51 29.85
C ARG A 343 -59.86 25.87 31.31
N ASP A 344 -59.00 26.68 31.92
CA ASP A 344 -59.15 27.13 33.31
C ASP A 344 -60.10 28.33 33.47
N ASP A 345 -60.35 29.08 32.40
CA ASP A 345 -61.36 30.17 32.36
C ASP A 345 -62.80 29.67 32.10
N LYS A 346 -63.05 28.36 32.08
CA LYS A 346 -64.37 27.75 31.76
C LYS A 346 -64.85 26.83 32.86
#